data_AF-A0A3S1IUE5-F1
#
_entry.id   AF-A0A3S1IUE5-F1
#
_cell.length_a   1.000
_cell.length_b   1.000
_cell.length_c   1.000
_cell.angle_alpha   90.00
_cell.angle_beta   90.00
_cell.angle_gamma   90.00
#
_symmetry.space_group_name_H-M   'P 1'
#
loop_
_entity.id
_entity.type
_entity.pdbx_description
1 polymer ?
#
loop_
_entity_poly.entity_id
_entity_poly.type
_entity_poly.pdbx_seq_one_letter_code
_entity_poly.pdbx_strand_id
1 'polypeptide(L)'
;MTPLASLATFGDMCNLYNLTTSLEALRALTKAFRDVARWNEPSIDIYPNTLAPVIRVAADGEREMTMLKWGMPSPPERVKGKADYGQTNIRNPG
;
A
#
# COMPACT_ATOMS: atom_id res chain seq x y z
N MET A 1 16.51 -14.53 7.28
CA MET A 1 15.57 -14.14 6.22
C MET A 1 14.38 -13.48 6.91
N THR A 2 14.49 -12.19 7.20
CA THR A 2 13.48 -11.44 7.97
C THR A 2 12.25 -11.19 7.08
N PRO A 3 11.01 -11.39 7.56
CA PRO A 3 9.83 -11.09 6.75
C PRO A 3 9.80 -9.59 6.40
N LEU A 4 9.67 -9.31 5.10
CA LEU A 4 9.69 -7.94 4.53
C LEU A 4 8.49 -7.10 5.01
N ALA A 5 7.38 -7.76 5.34
CA ALA A 5 6.21 -7.16 5.95
C ALA A 5 5.62 -8.11 7.01
N SER A 6 5.22 -7.56 8.16
CA SER A 6 4.50 -8.28 9.21
C SER A 6 3.07 -7.74 9.28
N LEU A 7 2.08 -8.59 9.04
CA LEU A 7 0.66 -8.23 9.08
C LEU A 7 0.14 -8.41 10.52
N ALA A 8 -0.40 -7.36 11.13
CA ALA A 8 -1.16 -7.47 12.36
C ALA A 8 -2.64 -7.70 12.01
N THR A 9 -3.12 -8.92 12.20
CA THR A 9 -4.53 -9.30 12.02
C THR A 9 -5.30 -9.10 13.32
N PHE A 10 -6.11 -8.05 13.42
CA PHE A 10 -7.20 -7.98 14.39
C PHE A 10 -8.48 -8.53 13.71
N GLY A 11 -8.61 -9.87 13.67
CA GLY A 11 -9.67 -10.60 12.92
C GLY A 11 -9.26 -11.04 11.50
N ASP A 12 -10.20 -11.59 10.71
CA ASP A 12 -10.03 -12.02 9.29
C ASP A 12 -9.69 -10.87 8.30
N MET A 13 -9.32 -9.70 8.81
CA MET A 13 -9.08 -8.48 8.04
C MET A 13 -7.75 -7.86 8.46
N CYS A 14 -6.89 -7.59 7.49
CA CYS A 14 -5.64 -6.89 7.73
C CYS A 14 -5.91 -5.38 7.75
N ASN A 15 -5.64 -4.73 8.88
CA ASN A 15 -5.80 -3.27 9.03
C ASN A 15 -4.56 -2.59 9.63
N LEU A 16 -3.49 -3.34 9.86
CA LEU A 16 -2.22 -2.81 10.32
C LEU A 16 -1.13 -3.74 9.82
N TYR A 17 -0.09 -3.17 9.24
CA TYR A 17 1.11 -3.92 8.92
C TYR A 17 2.34 -3.05 9.03
N ASN A 18 3.47 -3.68 9.35
CA ASN A 18 4.75 -3.00 9.40
C ASN A 18 5.59 -3.44 8.21
N LEU A 19 6.17 -2.48 7.51
CA LEU A 19 7.13 -2.69 6.45
C LEU A 19 8.53 -2.40 7.02
N THR A 20 9.34 -3.44 7.20
CA THR A 20 10.69 -3.38 7.82
C THR A 20 11.83 -3.32 6.80
N THR A 21 11.51 -2.92 5.57
CA THR A 21 12.37 -3.14 4.40
C THR A 21 12.91 -1.84 3.85
N SER A 22 14.17 -1.84 3.38
CA SER A 22 14.77 -0.68 2.71
C SER A 22 14.26 -0.48 1.28
N LEU A 23 14.35 0.76 0.81
CA LEU A 23 14.05 1.12 -0.58
C LEU A 23 14.80 0.24 -1.59
N GLU A 24 16.09 0.01 -1.37
CA GLU A 24 16.92 -0.80 -2.26
C GLU A 24 16.47 -2.25 -2.30
N ALA A 25 16.07 -2.82 -1.16
CA ALA A 25 15.56 -4.18 -1.09
C ALA A 25 14.22 -4.32 -1.83
N LEU A 26 13.31 -3.35 -1.70
CA LEU A 26 12.07 -3.32 -2.50
C LEU A 26 12.37 -3.19 -3.99
N ARG A 27 13.33 -2.34 -4.38
CA ARG A 27 13.73 -2.17 -5.77
C ARG A 27 14.29 -3.46 -6.35
N ALA A 28 15.16 -4.14 -5.61
CA ALA A 28 15.75 -5.41 -6.01
C ALA A 28 14.69 -6.52 -6.14
N LEU A 29 13.73 -6.59 -5.20
CA LEU A 29 12.66 -7.58 -5.20
C LEU A 29 11.67 -7.37 -6.35
N THR A 30 11.23 -6.13 -6.54
CA THR A 30 10.11 -5.78 -7.43
C THR A 30 10.57 -5.48 -8.85
N LYS A 31 11.88 -5.25 -9.04
CA LYS A 31 12.49 -4.79 -10.30
C LYS A 31 11.83 -3.50 -10.80
N ALA A 32 11.44 -2.62 -9.87
CA ALA A 32 10.95 -1.29 -10.18
C ALA A 32 12.11 -0.41 -10.62
N PHE A 33 11.98 0.23 -11.78
CA PHE A 33 13.08 1.01 -12.35
C PHE A 33 13.04 2.46 -11.89
N ARG A 34 11.84 2.98 -11.65
CA ARG A 34 11.58 4.36 -11.22
C ARG A 34 11.10 4.39 -9.79
N ASP A 35 11.86 5.05 -8.93
CA ASP A 35 11.41 5.38 -7.59
C ASP A 35 10.90 6.82 -7.53
N VAL A 36 9.58 6.95 -7.43
CA VAL A 36 8.86 8.20 -7.19
C VAL A 36 8.49 8.34 -5.72
N ALA A 37 8.50 7.24 -4.96
CA ALA A 37 8.14 7.22 -3.56
C ALA A 37 9.12 8.04 -2.71
N ARG A 38 10.41 8.05 -3.07
CA ARG A 38 11.48 8.80 -2.37
C ARG A 38 11.50 8.55 -0.86
N TRP A 39 11.04 7.38 -0.46
CA TRP A 39 10.92 6.95 0.92
C TRP A 39 12.17 6.15 1.30
N ASN A 40 12.75 6.40 2.47
CA ASN A 40 13.98 5.71 2.91
C ASN A 40 13.97 5.46 4.43
N GLU A 41 12.79 5.34 5.04
CA GLU A 41 12.71 5.00 6.45
C GLU A 41 13.02 3.50 6.61
N PRO A 42 13.75 3.11 7.67
CA PRO A 42 14.12 1.72 7.89
C PRO A 42 12.93 0.83 8.23
N SER A 43 11.85 1.42 8.76
CA SER A 43 10.59 0.75 9.03
C SER A 43 9.45 1.77 9.03
N ILE A 44 8.27 1.37 8.55
CA ILE A 44 7.05 2.18 8.58
C ILE A 44 5.85 1.34 9.01
N ASP A 45 5.07 1.88 9.95
CA ASP A 45 3.77 1.34 10.32
C ASP A 45 2.69 1.89 9.40
N ILE A 46 1.98 0.99 8.72
CA ILE A 46 0.98 1.31 7.73
C ILE A 46 -0.40 0.91 8.26
N TYR A 47 -1.31 1.88 8.28
CA TYR A 47 -2.68 1.75 8.77
C TYR A 47 -3.64 2.50 7.83
N PRO A 48 -4.96 2.29 7.93
CA PRO A 48 -5.95 2.93 7.08
C PRO A 48 -5.72 4.43 6.90
N ASN A 49 -5.90 4.89 5.67
CA ASN A 49 -5.75 6.29 5.28
C ASN A 49 -4.33 6.88 5.40
N THR A 50 -3.28 6.08 5.61
CA THR A 50 -1.88 6.52 5.49
C THR A 50 -1.29 6.26 4.11
N LEU A 51 -0.15 6.90 3.83
CA LEU A 51 0.63 6.62 2.63
C LEU A 51 1.43 5.32 2.82
N ALA A 52 1.41 4.48 1.80
CA ALA A 52 2.16 3.24 1.72
C ALA A 52 2.86 3.13 0.35
N PRO A 53 4.04 2.50 0.28
CA PRO A 53 4.69 2.26 -1.00
C PRO A 53 3.93 1.20 -1.80
N VAL A 54 3.61 1.54 -3.05
CA VAL A 54 2.91 0.68 -4.00
C VAL A 54 3.71 0.61 -5.29
N ILE A 55 3.88 -0.61 -5.80
CA ILE A 55 4.44 -0.85 -7.13
C ILE A 55 3.29 -0.88 -8.13
N ARG A 56 3.35 -0.01 -9.14
CA ARG A 56 2.39 0.02 -10.25
C ARG A 56 3.10 0.10 -11.59
N VAL A 57 2.36 -0.22 -12.65
CA VAL A 57 2.76 0.10 -14.02
C VAL A 57 2.30 1.52 -14.31
N ALA A 58 3.23 2.39 -14.68
CA ALA A 58 2.96 3.77 -15.06
C ALA A 58 2.31 3.85 -16.45
N ALA A 59 1.84 5.04 -16.82
CA ALA A 59 1.18 5.26 -18.12
C ALA A 59 2.10 5.01 -19.33
N ASP A 60 3.42 5.12 -19.13
CA ASP A 60 4.45 4.84 -20.14
C ASP A 60 4.85 3.35 -20.20
N GLY A 61 4.21 2.48 -19.42
CA GLY A 61 4.46 1.04 -19.39
C GLY A 61 5.58 0.60 -18.45
N GLU A 62 6.31 1.53 -17.83
CA GLU A 62 7.39 1.20 -16.90
C GLU A 62 6.85 0.90 -15.49
N ARG A 63 7.56 0.03 -14.76
CA ARG A 63 7.27 -0.20 -13.35
C ARG A 63 7.84 0.92 -12.49
N GLU A 64 6.97 1.54 -11.70
CA GLU A 64 7.35 2.56 -10.73
C GLU A 64 6.85 2.22 -9.33
N MET A 65 7.64 2.65 -8.35
CA MET A 65 7.26 2.67 -6.95
C MET A 65 6.80 4.08 -6.58
N THR A 66 5.61 4.19 -6.00
CA THR A 66 4.99 5.45 -5.58
C THR A 66 4.36 5.31 -4.21
N MET A 67 4.20 6.41 -3.48
CA MET A 67 3.40 6.42 -2.26
C MET A 67 1.93 6.64 -2.61
N LEU A 68 1.04 5.75 -2.16
CA LEU A 68 -0.41 5.86 -2.34
C LEU A 68 -1.12 5.70 -1.00
N LYS A 69 -2.32 6.28 -0.91
CA LYS A 69 -3.14 6.19 0.31
C LYS A 69 -3.79 4.82 0.41
N TRP A 70 -3.68 4.16 1.57
CA TRP A 70 -4.39 2.91 1.84
C TRP A 70 -5.87 3.18 2.16
N GLY A 71 -6.66 3.28 1.09
CA GLY A 71 -8.10 3.54 1.15
C GLY A 71 -8.61 3.79 -0.26
N MET A 72 -9.04 2.73 -0.93
CA MET A 72 -9.59 2.84 -2.29
C MET A 72 -10.86 3.70 -2.29
N PRO A 73 -11.09 4.53 -3.31
CA PRO A 73 -12.34 5.29 -3.42
C PRO A 73 -13.56 4.36 -3.29
N SER A 74 -14.48 4.73 -2.43
CA SER A 74 -15.73 4.00 -2.28
C SER A 74 -16.58 4.17 -3.54
N PRO A 75 -17.32 3.13 -3.99
CA PRO A 75 -18.29 3.28 -5.05
C PRO A 75 -19.28 4.42 -4.74
N PRO A 76 -19.66 5.27 -5.73
CA PRO A 76 -20.51 6.43 -5.48
C PRO A 76 -21.82 6.11 -4.74
N GLU A 77 -22.39 4.92 -4.96
CA GLU A 77 -23.63 4.51 -4.30
C GLU A 77 -23.47 4.28 -2.79
N ARG A 78 -22.24 4.08 -2.31
CA ARG A 78 -21.92 3.78 -0.91
C ARG A 78 -21.41 4.97 -0.12
N VAL A 79 -21.13 6.09 -0.77
CA VAL A 79 -20.67 7.31 -0.09
C VAL A 79 -21.84 7.95 0.66
N LYS A 80 -21.86 7.78 1.99
CA LYS A 80 -22.89 8.35 2.88
C LYS A 80 -22.33 9.60 3.57
N GLY A 81 -22.51 10.76 2.96
CA GLY A 81 -22.18 12.07 3.57
C GLY A 81 -21.11 12.84 2.81
N LYS A 82 -20.42 13.75 3.51
CA LYS A 82 -19.50 14.73 2.89
C LYS A 82 -18.08 14.19 2.64
N ALA A 83 -17.71 13.08 3.25
CA ALA A 83 -16.34 12.55 3.19
C ALA A 83 -16.36 11.04 2.91
N ASP A 84 -15.48 10.62 2.01
CA ASP A 84 -15.19 9.21 1.73
C ASP A 84 -13.97 8.77 2.55
N TYR A 85 -14.17 7.80 3.43
CA TYR A 85 -13.10 7.23 4.27
C TYR A 85 -12.29 6.15 3.54
N GLY A 86 -12.74 5.75 2.35
CA GLY A 86 -12.11 4.75 1.51
C GLY A 86 -12.26 3.32 2.02
N GLN A 87 -12.06 2.37 1.11
CA GLN A 87 -12.11 0.94 1.36
C GLN A 87 -10.70 0.40 1.60
N THR A 88 -10.43 -0.13 2.78
CA THR A 88 -9.09 -0.65 3.16
C THR A 88 -8.90 -2.11 2.77
N ASN A 89 -9.99 -2.87 2.74
CA ASN A 89 -9.99 -4.30 2.40
C ASN A 89 -11.15 -4.59 1.44
N ILE A 90 -10.86 -5.26 0.34
CA ILE A 90 -11.84 -5.66 -0.68
C ILE A 90 -11.82 -7.19 -0.75
N ARG A 91 -12.98 -7.82 -0.52
CA ARG A 91 -13.13 -9.28 -0.58
C ARG A 91 -13.60 -9.68 -1.97
N ASN A 92 -12.97 -10.70 -2.57
CA ASN A 92 -13.48 -11.35 -3.77
C ASN A 92 -14.59 -12.33 -3.35
N PRO A 93 -15.86 -12.14 -3.74
CA PRO A 93 -16.96 -12.97 -3.29
C PRO A 93 -16.98 -14.39 -3.88
N GLY A 94 -16.16 -14.67 -4.90
CA GLY A 94 -16.18 -15.95 -5.62
C GLY A 94 -17.14 -15.93 -6.80
#